data_AF-A0A961C0I4-F1
#
_entry.id   AF-A0A961C0I4-F1
#
_cell.length_a   1.000
_cell.length_b   1.000
_cell.length_c   1.000
_cell.angle_alpha   90.00
_cell.angle_beta   90.00
_cell.angle_gamma   90.00
#
_symmetry.space_group_name_H-M   'P 1'
#
loop_
_entity.id
_entity.type
_entity.pdbx_description
1 polymer ?
#
loop_
_entity_poly.entity_id
_entity_poly.type
_entity_poly.pdbx_seq_one_letter_code
_entity_poly.pdbx_strand_id
1 'polypeptide(L)'
;MLSALTGWPAVFVRKQAKTYGTCRLAEGADVAGRRVTVIEDVLTTGGAVREATAALRVLGATVDVVVCAIDRSGQPGGPVTDVGLETRSLFTKAHLDAARAAARVVAT
;
A
#
# COMPACT_ATOMS: atom_id res chain seq x y z
N MET A 1 9.48 -11.80 2.40
CA MET A 1 8.67 -10.62 2.78
C MET A 1 9.59 -9.40 2.81
N LEU A 2 9.15 -8.20 2.40
CA LEU A 2 10.02 -7.03 2.17
C LEU A 2 10.91 -6.68 3.39
N SER A 3 10.36 -6.73 4.60
CA SER A 3 11.10 -6.48 5.84
C SER A 3 12.28 -7.45 6.05
N ALA A 4 12.10 -8.73 5.75
CA ALA A 4 13.16 -9.74 5.88
C ALA A 4 14.31 -9.53 4.88
N LEU A 5 14.01 -9.01 3.69
CA LEU A 5 15.02 -8.73 2.66
C LEU A 5 15.78 -7.42 2.91
N THR A 6 15.10 -6.42 3.47
CA THR A 6 15.66 -5.08 3.70
C THR A 6 16.26 -4.90 5.08
N GLY A 7 15.90 -5.77 6.04
CA GLY A 7 16.21 -5.59 7.46
C GLY A 7 15.37 -4.49 8.12
N TRP A 8 14.41 -3.88 7.42
CA TRP A 8 13.58 -2.82 7.98
C TRP A 8 12.46 -3.37 8.86
N PRO A 9 12.16 -2.73 10.01
CA PRO A 9 11.03 -3.09 10.84
C PRO A 9 9.71 -3.01 10.08
N ALA A 10 8.77 -3.90 10.41
CA ALA A 10 7.43 -3.90 9.86
C ALA A 10 6.38 -3.59 10.94
N VAL A 11 5.29 -2.98 10.51
CA VAL A 11 4.06 -2.79 11.28
C VAL A 11 2.90 -3.23 10.41
N PHE A 12 1.92 -3.91 11.00
CA PHE A 12 0.72 -4.36 10.31
C PHE A 12 -0.47 -3.55 10.81
N VAL A 13 -1.15 -2.87 9.88
CA VAL A 13 -2.35 -2.08 10.19
C VAL A 13 -3.58 -2.94 9.98
N ARG A 14 -4.43 -3.05 11.00
CA ARG A 14 -5.67 -3.84 10.96
C ARG A 14 -6.87 -2.93 10.73
N LYS A 15 -7.86 -3.43 9.97
CA LYS A 15 -9.16 -2.75 9.75
C LYS A 15 -10.01 -2.61 11.01
N GLN A 16 -9.88 -3.53 11.95
CA GLN A 16 -10.57 -3.47 13.24
C GLN A 16 -9.58 -3.86 14.34
N ALA A 17 -9.60 -3.11 15.45
CA ALA A 17 -8.87 -3.47 16.66
C ALA A 17 -9.42 -4.80 17.20
N LYS A 18 -8.54 -5.65 17.73
CA LYS A 18 -8.97 -6.84 18.46
C LYS A 18 -9.79 -6.43 19.69
N THR A 19 -10.83 -7.19 20.02
CA THR A 19 -11.66 -7.01 21.22
C THR A 19 -10.98 -7.45 22.52
N TYR A 20 -9.75 -7.98 22.43
CA TYR A 20 -8.92 -8.41 23.56
C TYR A 20 -7.43 -8.18 23.25
N GLY A 21 -6.61 -8.02 24.30
CA GLY A 21 -5.18 -7.68 24.17
C GLY A 21 -4.93 -6.17 24.15
N THR A 22 -3.92 -5.71 23.40
CA THR A 22 -3.49 -4.29 23.41
C THR A 22 -4.44 -3.32 22.68
N CYS A 23 -5.49 -3.84 22.02
CA CYS A 23 -6.50 -3.06 21.29
C CYS A 23 -5.94 -2.05 20.26
N ARG A 24 -4.70 -2.23 19.77
CA ARG A 24 -4.07 -1.27 18.85
C ARG A 24 -4.43 -1.57 17.40
N LEU A 25 -4.68 -0.50 16.63
CA LEU A 25 -4.90 -0.55 15.18
C LEU A 25 -3.63 -0.92 14.40
N ALA A 26 -2.45 -0.64 14.96
CA ALA A 26 -1.15 -0.99 14.39
C ALA A 26 -0.42 -1.96 15.34
N GLU A 27 -0.15 -3.17 14.85
CA GLU A 27 0.60 -4.21 15.58
C GLU A 27 2.03 -4.28 15.01
N GLY A 28 3.05 -4.06 15.85
CA GLY A 28 4.44 -4.12 15.43
C GLY A 28 5.31 -3.04 16.06
N ALA A 29 6.30 -2.57 15.31
CA ALA A 29 7.22 -1.52 15.76
C ALA A 29 6.50 -0.19 16.05
N ASP A 30 7.04 0.59 16.99
CA ASP A 30 6.63 1.98 17.18
C ASP A 30 6.89 2.79 15.92
N VAL A 31 5.94 3.67 15.58
CA VAL A 31 5.92 4.49 14.36
C VAL A 31 5.99 5.97 14.66
N ALA A 32 5.89 6.39 15.93
CA ALA A 32 5.90 7.79 16.32
C ALA A 32 7.21 8.48 15.90
N GLY A 33 7.10 9.61 15.20
CA GLY A 33 8.24 10.38 14.69
C GLY A 33 9.01 9.70 13.55
N ARG A 34 8.51 8.59 13.00
CA ARG A 34 9.17 7.84 11.93
C ARG A 34 8.49 8.07 10.58
N ARG A 35 9.27 7.97 9.51
CA ARG A 35 8.74 7.87 8.15
C ARG A 35 8.41 6.41 7.84
N VAL A 36 7.17 6.16 7.44
CA VAL A 36 6.64 4.82 7.15
C VAL A 36 6.13 4.77 5.72
N THR A 37 6.51 3.73 4.98
CA THR A 37 6.00 3.44 3.63
C THR A 37 4.92 2.38 3.73
N VAL A 38 3.75 2.65 3.13
CA VAL A 38 2.68 1.66 3.04
C VAL A 38 2.99 0.70 1.89
N ILE A 39 2.83 -0.61 2.14
CA ILE A 39 3.01 -1.65 1.14
C ILE A 39 1.65 -2.30 0.88
N GLU A 40 1.25 -2.37 -0.38
CA GLU A 40 0.00 -3.01 -0.83
C GLU A 40 0.26 -3.97 -1.98
N ASP A 41 -0.56 -5.00 -2.17
CA ASP A 41 -0.44 -5.88 -3.33
C ASP A 41 -1.03 -5.23 -4.59
N VAL A 42 -2.29 -4.84 -4.53
CA VAL A 42 -3.09 -4.33 -5.64
C VAL A 42 -3.84 -3.08 -5.20
N LEU A 43 -3.55 -1.96 -5.86
CA LEU A 43 -4.19 -0.70 -5.59
C LEU A 43 -5.35 -0.46 -6.57
N THR A 44 -6.58 -0.35 -6.06
CA THR A 44 -7.78 -0.06 -6.86
C THR A 44 -8.33 1.33 -6.54
N THR A 45 -9.14 1.47 -5.49
CA THR A 45 -9.64 2.77 -5.02
C THR A 45 -8.76 3.39 -3.92
N GLY A 46 -7.85 2.59 -3.34
CA GLY A 46 -6.98 3.02 -2.25
C GLY A 46 -7.66 3.12 -0.88
N GLY A 47 -8.90 2.66 -0.72
CA GLY A 47 -9.64 2.74 0.56
C GLY A 47 -8.86 2.23 1.77
N ALA A 48 -8.30 1.02 1.68
CA ALA A 48 -7.51 0.44 2.77
C ALA A 48 -6.23 1.23 3.06
N VAL A 49 -5.56 1.73 2.01
CA VAL A 49 -4.35 2.57 2.14
C VAL A 49 -4.68 3.89 2.83
N ARG A 50 -5.84 4.50 2.55
CA ARG A 50 -6.31 5.73 3.21
C ARG A 50 -6.57 5.50 4.70
N GLU A 51 -7.28 4.44 5.04
CA GLU A 51 -7.55 4.06 6.43
C GLU A 51 -6.24 3.80 7.19
N ALA A 52 -5.32 3.05 6.59
CA ALA A 52 -4.02 2.74 7.19
C ALA A 52 -3.16 4.00 7.37
N THR A 53 -3.13 4.87 6.36
CA THR A 53 -2.40 6.15 6.40
C THR A 53 -2.94 7.07 7.49
N ALA A 54 -4.26 7.18 7.61
CA ALA A 54 -4.89 7.98 8.65
C ALA A 54 -4.53 7.44 10.05
N ALA A 55 -4.63 6.12 10.25
CA ALA A 55 -4.27 5.49 11.52
C ALA A 55 -2.80 5.70 11.90
N LEU A 56 -1.88 5.53 10.94
CA LEU A 56 -0.45 5.72 11.17
C LEU A 56 -0.10 7.19 11.45
N ARG A 57 -0.70 8.14 10.74
CA ARG A 57 -0.51 9.58 10.98
C ARG A 57 -1.03 10.00 12.36
N VAL A 58 -2.16 9.44 12.83
CA VAL A 58 -2.65 9.65 14.20
C VAL A 58 -1.64 9.16 15.26
N LEU A 59 -0.90 8.10 14.96
CA LEU A 59 0.19 7.60 15.82
C LEU A 59 1.50 8.40 15.69
N GLY A 60 1.49 9.52 14.96
CA GLY A 60 2.65 10.41 14.81
C GLY A 60 3.65 9.97 13.74
N ALA A 61 3.28 9.05 12.85
CA ALA A 61 4.11 8.67 11.72
C ALA A 61 3.98 9.67 10.56
N THR A 62 5.06 9.88 9.82
CA THR A 62 5.04 10.53 8.50
C THR A 62 4.81 9.47 7.44
N VAL A 63 3.74 9.58 6.66
CA VAL A 63 3.36 8.61 5.62
C VAL A 63 3.09 9.37 4.33
N ASP A 64 4.00 9.27 3.38
CA ASP A 64 3.98 10.07 2.14
C ASP A 64 3.93 9.19 0.88
N VAL A 65 4.20 7.88 1.01
CA VAL A 65 4.35 6.96 -0.14
C VAL A 65 3.62 5.66 0.12
N VAL A 66 2.90 5.20 -0.90
CA VAL A 66 2.46 3.81 -1.02
C VAL A 66 3.20 3.13 -2.17
N VAL A 67 3.76 1.95 -1.89
CA VAL A 67 4.31 1.06 -2.91
C VAL A 67 3.34 -0.10 -3.13
N CYS A 68 3.01 -0.39 -4.38
CA CYS A 68 2.23 -1.57 -4.72
C CYS A 68 2.82 -2.39 -5.87
N ALA A 69 2.46 -3.67 -5.92
CA ALA A 69 2.85 -4.48 -7.08
C ALA A 69 2.08 -4.03 -8.32
N ILE A 70 0.78 -3.77 -8.19
CA ILE A 70 -0.08 -3.43 -9.33
C ILE A 70 -1.02 -2.26 -9.00
N ASP A 71 -0.92 -1.17 -9.74
CA ASP A 71 -1.94 -0.12 -9.76
C ASP A 71 -2.99 -0.43 -10.83
N ARG A 72 -4.20 -0.77 -10.37
CA ARG A 72 -5.37 -1.06 -11.19
C ARG A 72 -6.36 0.11 -11.28
N SER A 73 -6.07 1.25 -10.67
CA SER A 73 -6.97 2.40 -10.62
C SER A 73 -7.25 3.02 -11.99
N GLY A 74 -6.26 2.97 -12.89
CA GLY A 74 -6.31 3.67 -14.18
C GLY A 74 -6.16 5.19 -14.04
N GLN A 75 -5.79 5.70 -12.87
CA GLN A 75 -5.65 7.12 -12.60
C GLN A 75 -4.17 7.55 -12.70
N PRO A 76 -3.85 8.64 -13.41
CA PRO A 76 -2.51 9.21 -13.39
C PRO A 76 -2.09 9.58 -11.95
N GLY A 77 -0.94 9.09 -11.49
CA GLY A 77 -0.45 9.30 -10.12
C GLY A 77 -1.10 8.39 -9.06
N GLY A 78 -2.04 7.53 -9.46
CA GLY A 78 -2.74 6.59 -8.59
C GLY A 78 -3.91 7.21 -7.81
N PRO A 79 -4.68 6.38 -7.10
CA PRO A 79 -5.98 6.74 -6.56
C PRO A 79 -5.95 7.42 -5.18
N VAL A 80 -4.79 7.86 -4.69
CA VAL A 80 -4.59 8.38 -3.33
C VAL A 80 -3.82 9.70 -3.27
N THR A 81 -3.67 10.38 -4.40
CA THR A 81 -2.95 11.67 -4.48
C THR A 81 -3.63 12.78 -3.67
N ASP A 82 -4.96 12.72 -3.54
CA ASP A 82 -5.80 13.64 -2.76
C ASP A 82 -5.55 13.58 -1.24
N VAL A 83 -4.97 12.50 -0.73
CA VAL A 83 -4.53 12.40 0.68
C VAL A 83 -3.03 12.64 0.87
N GLY A 84 -2.38 13.18 -0.17
CA GLY A 84 -0.97 13.54 -0.17
C GLY A 84 -0.04 12.33 -0.20
N LEU A 85 -0.47 11.23 -0.82
CA LEU A 85 0.37 10.05 -1.04
C LEU A 85 0.87 9.98 -2.48
N GLU A 86 2.17 9.74 -2.64
CA GLU A 86 2.76 9.30 -3.89
C GLU A 86 2.49 7.80 -4.08
N THR A 87 1.96 7.42 -5.24
CA THR A 87 1.81 6.01 -5.62
C THR A 87 3.00 5.55 -6.44
N ARG A 88 3.70 4.51 -5.98
CA ARG A 88 4.77 3.83 -6.73
C ARG A 88 4.37 2.39 -7.03
N SER A 89 4.08 2.09 -8.29
CA SER A 89 3.66 0.76 -8.73
C SER A 89 4.70 0.09 -9.62
N LEU A 90 4.84 -1.23 -9.52
CA LEU A 90 5.66 -2.00 -10.46
C LEU A 90 4.94 -2.16 -11.80
N PHE A 91 3.64 -2.42 -11.75
CA PHE A 91 2.79 -2.56 -12.93
C PHE A 91 1.54 -1.70 -12.85
N THR A 92 1.04 -1.29 -14.01
CA THR A 92 -0.25 -0.64 -14.15
C THR A 92 -1.24 -1.57 -14.83
N LYS A 93 -2.54 -1.26 -14.77
CA LYS A 93 -3.57 -1.93 -15.58
C LYS A 93 -3.17 -2.00 -17.06
N ALA A 94 -2.59 -0.92 -17.61
CA ALA A 94 -2.15 -0.87 -19.00
C ALA A 94 -1.06 -1.91 -19.31
N HIS A 95 -0.10 -2.12 -18.39
CA HIS A 95 0.90 -3.19 -18.54
C HIS A 95 0.25 -4.58 -18.59
N LEU A 96 -0.73 -4.84 -17.74
CA LEU A 96 -1.45 -6.11 -17.69
C LEU A 96 -2.29 -6.33 -18.96
N ASP A 97 -2.98 -5.29 -19.45
CA ASP A 97 -3.78 -5.35 -20.66
C ASP A 97 -2.90 -5.62 -21.89
N ALA A 98 -1.74 -4.95 -21.99
CA ALA A 98 -0.77 -5.17 -23.05
C ALA A 98 -0.22 -6.61 -23.03
N ALA A 99 0.14 -7.13 -21.85
CA ALA A 99 0.62 -8.50 -21.69
C ALA A 99 -0.45 -9.54 -22.12
N ARG A 100 -1.73 -9.30 -21.77
CA ARG A 100 -2.85 -10.15 -22.20
C ARG A 100 -3.06 -10.13 -23.70
N ALA A 101 -2.95 -8.97 -24.34
CA ALA A 101 -3.06 -8.84 -25.78
C ALA A 101 -1.93 -9.61 -26.50
N ALA A 102 -0.68 -9.44 -26.05
CA ALA A 102 0.47 -10.16 -26.60
C ALA A 102 0.34 -11.68 -26.45
N ALA A 103 -0.10 -12.17 -25.29
CA ALA A 103 -0.29 -13.60 -25.05
C ALA A 103 -1.35 -14.24 -25.98
N ARG A 104 -2.36 -13.47 -26.42
CA ARG A 104 -3.38 -13.94 -27.37
C ARG A 104 -2.83 -14.06 -28.80
N VAL A 105 -1.89 -13.20 -29.19
CA VAL A 105 -1.25 -13.24 -30.51
C VAL A 105 -0.32 -14.45 -30.65
N VAL A 106 0.33 -14.88 -29.56
CA VAL A 106 1.23 -16.05 -29.56
C VAL A 106 0.45 -17.38 -29.56
N ALA A 107 -0.82 -17.37 -29.15
CA ALA A 107 -1.66 -18.56 -29.02
C ALA A 107 -2.50 -18.88 -30.28
N THR A 108 -2.34 -18.11 -31.36
CA THR A 108 -3.01 -18.28 -32.67
C THR A 108 -1.97 -18.56 -33.75
#